data_AF-A0A834EDT6-F1
#
_entry.id   AF-A0A834EDT6-F1
#
_cell.length_a   1.000
_cell.length_b   1.000
_cell.length_c   1.000
_cell.angle_alpha   90.00
_cell.angle_beta   90.00
_cell.angle_gamma   90.00
#
_symmetry.space_group_name_H-M   'P 1'
#
loop_
_entity.id
_entity.type
_entity.pdbx_description
1 polymer ?
#
loop_
_entity_poly.entity_id
_entity_poly.type
_entity_poly.pdbx_seq_one_letter_code
_entity_poly.pdbx_strand_id
1 'polypeptide(L)'
;MALEIQSLQGKLSEEKLTTQKMMEELEKKERNLHRLTKTLLDNQRQTEETCSLLDQGQEADQSRQQAVLSKRPLFDLNVIDQLFKEMSYCLLDLKALCSILNQRAQGKEPNLSLLLGIRSLNCSAEEAENDHGPDTLTKKLSDVCQLRRDIDELRTTISDRYAQDMGDNCITQ
;
A
#
# COMPACT_ATOMS: atom_id res chain seq x y z
N MET A 1 -47.63 6.08 37.23
CA MET A 1 -48.39 5.41 36.14
C MET A 1 -48.64 6.31 34.92
N ALA A 2 -49.55 7.30 34.96
CA ALA A 2 -49.85 8.12 33.75
C ALA A 2 -48.63 8.93 33.22
N LEU A 3 -47.84 9.53 34.11
CA LEU A 3 -46.64 10.30 33.75
C LEU A 3 -45.50 9.41 33.20
N GLU A 4 -45.35 8.19 33.71
CA GLU A 4 -44.36 7.23 33.21
C GLU A 4 -44.74 6.72 31.82
N ILE A 5 -46.02 6.46 31.58
CA ILE A 5 -46.54 6.08 30.25
C ILE A 5 -46.26 7.21 29.25
N GLN A 6 -46.50 8.47 29.63
CA GLN A 6 -46.25 9.63 28.76
C GLN A 6 -44.76 9.84 28.48
N SER A 7 -43.89 9.64 29.47
CA SER A 7 -42.43 9.68 29.31
C SER A 7 -41.92 8.59 28.38
N LEU A 8 -42.39 7.35 28.55
CA LEU A 8 -42.05 6.23 27.68
C LEU A 8 -42.55 6.42 26.25
N GLN A 9 -43.75 6.99 26.06
CA GLN A 9 -44.28 7.34 24.75
C GLN A 9 -43.42 8.40 24.04
N GLY A 10 -42.93 9.41 24.78
CA GLY A 10 -42.01 10.41 24.26
C GLY A 10 -40.70 9.80 23.76
N LYS A 11 -40.05 8.99 24.60
CA LYS A 11 -38.81 8.28 24.24
C LYS A 11 -38.99 7.36 23.03
N LEU A 12 -40.10 6.62 22.98
CA LEU A 12 -40.43 5.75 21.86
C LEU A 12 -40.62 6.57 20.56
N SER A 13 -41.21 7.76 20.63
CA SER A 13 -41.37 8.64 19.48
C SER A 13 -40.02 9.17 18.97
N GLU A 14 -39.13 9.57 19.87
CA GLU A 14 -37.78 10.01 19.51
C GLU A 14 -36.98 8.88 18.87
N GLU A 15 -37.02 7.68 19.47
CA GLU A 15 -36.33 6.49 18.95
C GLU A 15 -36.87 6.05 17.58
N LYS A 16 -38.17 6.18 17.33
CA LYS A 16 -38.76 5.95 16.01
C LYS A 16 -38.23 6.93 14.97
N LEU A 17 -38.13 8.22 15.32
CA LEU A 17 -37.63 9.25 14.43
C LEU A 17 -36.14 9.05 14.10
N THR A 18 -35.33 8.71 15.10
CA THR A 18 -33.90 8.43 14.88
C THR A 18 -33.71 7.19 14.02
N THR A 19 -34.49 6.13 14.27
CA THR A 19 -34.47 4.91 13.46
C THR A 19 -34.84 5.18 12.01
N GLN A 20 -35.89 5.99 11.77
CA GLN A 20 -36.30 6.39 10.43
C GLN A 20 -35.19 7.17 9.70
N LYS A 21 -34.56 8.13 10.38
CA LYS A 21 -33.43 8.89 9.81
C LYS A 21 -32.23 8.02 9.47
N MET A 22 -31.92 7.03 10.31
CA MET A 22 -30.84 6.07 10.03
C MET A 22 -31.15 5.20 8.81
N MET A 23 -32.41 4.79 8.64
CA MET A 23 -32.86 4.02 7.48
C MET A 23 -32.72 4.81 6.17
N GLU A 24 -33.12 6.08 6.16
CA GLU A 24 -32.97 6.97 5.00
C GLU A 24 -31.50 7.19 4.61
N GLU A 25 -30.62 7.39 5.59
CA GLU A 25 -29.17 7.51 5.35
C GLU A 25 -28.55 6.19 4.86
N LEU A 26 -29.04 5.04 5.34
CA LEU A 26 -28.62 3.73 4.87
C LEU A 26 -28.99 3.51 3.41
N GLU A 27 -30.23 3.79 3.01
CA GLU A 27 -30.68 3.70 1.62
C GLU A 27 -29.90 4.65 0.69
N LYS A 28 -29.55 5.84 1.18
CA LYS A 28 -28.71 6.79 0.45
C LYS A 28 -27.28 6.25 0.25
N LYS A 29 -26.70 5.63 1.28
CA LYS A 29 -25.39 4.98 1.19
C LYS A 29 -25.41 3.79 0.25
N GLU A 30 -26.46 2.97 0.28
CA GLU A 30 -26.62 1.82 -0.62
C GLU A 30 -26.71 2.24 -2.08
N ARG A 31 -27.48 3.30 -2.39
CA ARG A 31 -27.51 3.90 -3.73
C ARG A 31 -26.16 4.44 -4.18
N ASN A 32 -25.40 5.06 -3.29
CA ASN A 32 -24.06 5.56 -3.61
C ASN A 32 -23.08 4.42 -3.86
N LEU A 33 -23.13 3.35 -3.07
CA LEU A 33 -22.33 2.14 -3.28
C LEU A 33 -22.65 1.51 -4.63
N HIS A 34 -23.94 1.33 -4.94
CA HIS A 34 -24.35 0.79 -6.23
C HIS A 34 -23.84 1.62 -7.41
N ARG A 35 -23.92 2.96 -7.31
CA ARG A 35 -23.37 3.87 -8.33
C ARG A 35 -21.85 3.73 -8.46
N LEU A 36 -21.13 3.63 -7.35
CA LEU A 36 -19.67 3.46 -7.35
C LEU A 36 -19.27 2.11 -7.97
N THR A 37 -19.94 1.02 -7.60
CA THR A 37 -19.71 -0.30 -8.18
C THR A 37 -19.96 -0.30 -9.69
N LYS A 38 -21.03 0.36 -10.14
CA LYS A 38 -21.31 0.50 -11.58
C LYS A 38 -20.20 1.28 -12.28
N THR A 39 -19.77 2.43 -11.74
CA THR A 39 -18.65 3.20 -12.30
C THR A 39 -17.36 2.40 -12.33
N LEU A 40 -17.09 1.58 -11.32
CA LEU A 40 -15.91 0.71 -11.28
C LEU A 40 -15.96 -0.36 -12.37
N LEU A 41 -17.11 -1.03 -12.55
CA LEU A 41 -17.31 -2.00 -13.62
C LEU A 41 -17.22 -1.36 -15.02
N ASP A 42 -17.76 -0.14 -15.18
CA ASP A 42 -17.66 0.61 -16.44
C ASP A 42 -16.20 1.02 -16.73
N ASN A 43 -15.43 1.42 -15.72
CA ASN A 43 -13.99 1.69 -15.86
C ASN A 43 -13.19 0.42 -16.19
N GLN A 44 -13.54 -0.70 -15.56
CA GLN A 44 -12.92 -1.99 -15.86
C GLN A 44 -13.19 -2.39 -17.31
N ARG A 45 -14.44 -2.27 -17.77
CA ARG A 45 -14.82 -2.53 -19.16
C ARG A 45 -14.08 -1.60 -20.13
N GLN A 46 -13.93 -0.32 -19.82
CA GLN A 46 -13.13 0.61 -20.63
C GLN A 46 -11.65 0.23 -20.68
N THR A 47 -11.11 -0.31 -19.58
CA THR A 47 -9.74 -0.83 -19.53
C THR A 47 -9.59 -2.09 -20.39
N GLU A 48 -10.56 -3.02 -20.32
CA GLU A 48 -10.63 -4.22 -21.16
C GLU A 48 -10.86 -3.90 -22.64
N GLU A 49 -11.65 -2.86 -22.96
CA GLU A 49 -11.85 -2.33 -24.32
C GLU A 49 -10.56 -1.68 -24.86
N THR A 50 -9.78 -1.00 -24.01
CA THR A 50 -8.47 -0.46 -24.39
C THR A 50 -7.44 -1.57 -24.63
N CYS A 51 -7.48 -2.64 -23.84
CA CYS A 51 -6.63 -3.82 -24.04
C CYS A 51 -7.03 -4.64 -25.28
N SER A 52 -8.33 -4.81 -25.54
CA SER A 52 -8.82 -5.55 -26.71
C SER A 52 -8.65 -4.77 -28.02
N LEU A 53 -8.67 -3.43 -28.02
CA LEU A 53 -8.23 -2.62 -29.16
C LEU A 53 -6.73 -2.79 -29.44
N LEU A 54 -5.91 -3.05 -28.42
CA LEU A 54 -4.50 -3.42 -28.59
C LEU A 54 -4.35 -4.79 -29.25
N ASP A 55 -5.19 -5.75 -28.86
CA ASP A 55 -5.17 -7.15 -29.34
C ASP A 55 -5.75 -7.29 -30.76
N GLN A 56 -6.81 -6.55 -31.09
CA GLN A 56 -7.40 -6.53 -32.43
C GLN A 56 -6.49 -5.82 -33.46
N GLY A 57 -5.54 -5.00 -33.00
CA GLY A 57 -4.43 -4.48 -33.80
C GLY A 57 -3.29 -5.49 -34.04
N GLN A 58 -3.27 -6.63 -33.34
CA GLN A 58 -2.27 -7.69 -33.52
C GLN A 58 -2.69 -8.76 -34.55
N GLU A 59 -3.99 -9.01 -34.72
CA GLU A 59 -4.49 -10.03 -35.67
C GLU A 59 -4.52 -9.54 -37.13
N ALA A 60 -4.82 -8.26 -37.38
CA ALA A 60 -4.95 -7.72 -38.75
C ALA A 60 -3.63 -7.29 -39.41
N ASP A 61 -2.50 -7.33 -38.69
CA ASP A 61 -1.26 -6.68 -39.10
C ASP A 61 -0.07 -7.65 -39.21
N GLN A 62 -0.27 -8.96 -39.08
CA GLN A 62 0.81 -9.95 -39.29
C GLN A 62 1.43 -9.94 -40.70
N SER A 63 0.79 -9.30 -41.68
CA SER A 63 1.33 -9.14 -43.04
C SER A 63 1.90 -7.76 -43.35
N ARG A 64 1.77 -6.77 -42.45
CA ARG A 64 2.29 -5.39 -42.65
C ARG A 64 3.17 -4.86 -41.51
N GLN A 65 3.14 -5.46 -40.32
CA GLN A 65 3.99 -5.05 -39.18
C GLN A 65 5.47 -5.41 -39.30
N GLN A 66 5.87 -6.21 -40.29
CA GLN A 66 7.29 -6.53 -40.49
C GLN A 66 8.13 -5.31 -40.93
N ALA A 67 7.49 -4.18 -41.27
CA ALA A 67 8.18 -2.96 -41.71
C ALA A 67 8.09 -1.75 -40.75
N VAL A 68 7.26 -1.77 -39.69
CA VAL A 68 7.01 -0.55 -38.88
C VAL A 68 7.24 -0.72 -37.36
N LEU A 69 7.23 -1.94 -36.81
CA LEU A 69 7.53 -2.18 -35.39
C LEU A 69 8.96 -2.68 -35.10
N SER A 70 9.90 -2.50 -36.03
CA SER A 70 11.30 -2.90 -35.83
C SER A 70 12.15 -1.86 -35.07
N LYS A 71 11.54 -0.91 -34.34
CA LYS A 71 12.28 0.20 -33.69
C LYS A 71 11.80 0.58 -32.28
N ARG A 72 11.26 -0.36 -31.50
CA ARG A 72 11.32 -0.22 -30.02
C ARG A 72 12.29 -1.28 -29.51
N PRO A 73 13.36 -0.93 -28.78
CA PRO A 73 14.35 -1.92 -28.40
C PRO A 73 13.68 -2.90 -27.43
N LEU A 74 13.47 -4.14 -27.87
CA LEU A 74 13.07 -5.24 -26.98
C LEU A 74 14.06 -5.39 -25.80
N PHE A 75 15.29 -4.93 -25.99
CA PHE A 75 16.34 -4.81 -24.98
C PHE A 75 15.98 -3.89 -23.80
N ASP A 76 15.20 -2.81 -24.01
CA ASP A 76 14.90 -1.87 -22.92
C ASP A 76 13.96 -2.46 -21.88
N LEU A 77 13.03 -3.33 -22.28
CA LEU A 77 12.02 -3.87 -21.35
C LEU A 77 12.64 -4.85 -20.35
N ASN A 78 13.50 -5.75 -20.82
CA ASN A 78 14.19 -6.72 -19.94
C ASN A 78 15.16 -6.04 -18.95
N VAL A 79 15.81 -4.95 -19.37
CA VAL A 79 16.67 -4.15 -18.48
C VAL A 79 15.84 -3.45 -17.41
N ILE A 80 14.67 -2.93 -17.77
CA ILE A 80 13.73 -2.30 -16.83
C ILE A 80 13.20 -3.33 -15.82
N ASP A 81 12.83 -4.54 -16.26
CA ASP A 81 12.34 -5.59 -15.37
C ASP A 81 13.42 -6.07 -14.40
N GLN A 82 14.66 -6.24 -14.88
CA GLN A 82 15.80 -6.56 -14.03
C GLN A 82 16.08 -5.43 -13.03
N LEU A 83 16.01 -4.17 -13.45
CA LEU A 83 16.16 -3.02 -12.55
C LEU A 83 15.09 -3.02 -11.46
N PHE A 84 13.82 -3.27 -11.80
CA PHE A 84 12.76 -3.37 -10.80
C PHE A 84 12.98 -4.52 -9.83
N LYS A 85 13.51 -5.65 -10.30
CA LYS A 85 13.87 -6.78 -9.45
C LYS A 85 14.97 -6.41 -8.46
N GLU A 86 16.07 -5.81 -8.94
CA GLU A 86 17.16 -5.33 -8.08
C GLU A 86 16.70 -4.29 -7.06
N MET A 87 15.92 -3.29 -7.50
CA MET A 87 15.35 -2.28 -6.60
C MET A 87 14.47 -2.91 -5.51
N SER A 88 13.80 -4.02 -5.81
CA SER A 88 12.98 -4.74 -4.84
C SER A 88 13.83 -5.44 -3.79
N TYR A 89 14.93 -6.07 -4.18
CA TYR A 89 15.89 -6.65 -3.23
C TYR A 89 16.51 -5.57 -2.35
N CYS A 90 16.97 -4.46 -2.93
CA CYS A 90 17.48 -3.33 -2.16
C CYS A 90 16.46 -2.79 -1.15
N LEU A 91 15.18 -2.70 -1.52
CA LEU A 91 14.13 -2.27 -0.61
C LEU A 91 13.95 -3.21 0.59
N LEU A 92 13.99 -4.53 0.36
CA LEU A 92 13.90 -5.52 1.42
C LEU A 92 15.08 -5.42 2.39
N ASP A 93 16.29 -5.28 1.85
CA ASP A 93 17.50 -5.12 2.65
C ASP A 93 17.47 -3.84 3.48
N LEU A 94 17.06 -2.72 2.86
CA LEU A 94 16.95 -1.44 3.58
C LEU A 94 15.89 -1.50 4.69
N LYS A 95 14.77 -2.19 4.47
CA LYS A 95 13.76 -2.43 5.52
C LYS A 95 14.31 -3.27 6.67
N ALA A 96 15.05 -4.34 6.37
CA ALA A 96 15.69 -5.18 7.38
C ALA A 96 16.72 -4.38 8.20
N LEU A 97 17.57 -3.60 7.52
CA LEU A 97 18.55 -2.72 8.16
C LEU A 97 17.88 -1.66 9.02
N CYS A 98 16.83 -1.00 8.52
CA CYS A 98 16.08 -0.01 9.29
C CYS A 98 15.47 -0.63 10.56
N SER A 99 14.92 -1.84 10.46
CA SER A 99 14.40 -2.59 11.62
C SER A 99 15.49 -2.86 12.66
N ILE A 100 16.66 -3.35 12.24
CA ILE A 100 17.82 -3.61 13.10
C ILE A 100 18.29 -2.32 13.79
N LEU A 101 18.42 -1.23 13.03
CA LEU A 101 18.86 0.05 13.56
C LEU A 101 17.85 0.61 14.57
N ASN A 102 16.55 0.46 14.33
CA ASN A 102 15.51 0.85 15.29
C ASN A 102 15.57 0.02 16.57
N GLN A 103 15.76 -1.30 16.46
CA GLN A 103 15.96 -2.16 17.63
C GLN A 103 17.13 -1.68 18.47
N ARG A 104 18.28 -1.42 17.82
CA ARG A 104 19.49 -0.93 18.50
C ARG A 104 19.29 0.46 19.11
N ALA A 105 18.66 1.39 18.40
CA ALA A 105 18.39 2.74 18.90
C ALA A 105 17.49 2.73 20.14
N GLN A 106 16.59 1.74 20.24
CA GLN A 106 15.75 1.52 21.42
C GLN A 106 16.45 0.76 22.54
N GLY A 107 17.72 0.35 22.37
CA GLY A 107 18.48 -0.45 23.34
C GLY A 107 18.09 -1.94 23.36
N LYS A 108 17.40 -2.43 22.33
CA LYS A 108 17.02 -3.85 22.18
C LYS A 108 18.11 -4.61 21.43
N GLU A 109 18.18 -5.92 21.67
CA GLU A 109 19.05 -6.80 20.90
C GLU A 109 18.54 -6.92 19.45
N PRO A 110 19.40 -6.73 18.44
CA PRO A 110 19.00 -6.81 17.04
C PRO A 110 18.69 -8.24 16.61
N ASN A 111 17.76 -8.41 15.67
CA ASN A 111 17.45 -9.73 15.12
C ASN A 111 18.64 -10.28 14.31
N LEU A 112 19.34 -11.27 14.87
CA LEU A 112 20.52 -11.88 14.27
C LEU A 112 20.24 -12.53 12.90
N SER A 113 19.03 -13.06 12.69
CA SER A 113 18.67 -13.68 11.39
C SER A 113 18.50 -12.66 10.27
N LEU A 114 17.96 -11.48 10.58
CA LEU A 114 17.92 -10.35 9.63
C LEU A 114 19.33 -9.79 9.41
N LEU A 115 20.12 -9.68 10.48
CA LEU A 115 21.47 -9.14 10.44
C LEU A 115 22.43 -10.00 9.59
N LEU A 116 22.28 -11.32 9.65
CA LEU A 116 23.07 -12.26 8.84
C LEU A 116 22.52 -12.46 7.42
N GLY A 117 21.40 -11.81 7.07
CA GLY A 117 20.78 -11.94 5.75
C GLY A 117 20.15 -13.32 5.48
N ILE A 118 19.99 -14.17 6.50
CA ILE A 118 19.43 -15.53 6.35
C ILE A 118 17.90 -15.53 6.35
N ARG A 119 17.27 -14.44 6.82
CA ARG A 119 15.83 -14.21 6.73
C ARG A 119 15.62 -12.83 6.11
N SER A 120 14.81 -12.76 5.06
CA SER A 120 14.29 -11.48 4.55
C SER A 120 12.89 -11.24 5.11
N LEU A 121 12.52 -9.97 5.31
CA LEU A 121 11.16 -9.57 5.68
C LEU A 121 10.21 -9.96 4.53
N ASN A 122 9.55 -11.12 4.69
CA ASN A 122 8.51 -11.65 3.82
C ASN A 122 8.93 -12.03 2.39
N CYS A 123 10.05 -12.73 2.24
CA CYS A 123 10.36 -13.44 0.99
C CYS A 123 10.17 -14.95 1.23
N SER A 124 8.98 -15.48 0.94
CA SER A 124 8.87 -16.90 0.62
C SER A 124 9.57 -17.08 -0.72
N ALA A 125 10.56 -17.96 -0.80
CA ALA A 125 11.41 -18.16 -1.98
C ALA A 125 10.64 -18.65 -3.24
N GLU A 126 9.32 -18.77 -3.18
CA GLU A 126 8.46 -19.35 -4.23
C GLU A 126 7.57 -18.33 -4.96
N GLU A 127 7.58 -17.04 -4.59
CA GLU A 127 6.74 -16.00 -5.25
C GLU A 127 7.52 -15.09 -6.22
N ALA A 128 8.80 -15.37 -6.45
CA ALA A 128 9.70 -14.48 -7.21
C ALA A 128 9.56 -14.56 -8.74
N GLU A 129 8.69 -15.43 -9.26
CA GLU A 129 8.48 -15.59 -10.68
C GLU A 129 7.09 -15.04 -11.02
N ASN A 130 7.07 -13.82 -11.58
CA ASN A 130 6.07 -13.36 -12.57
C ASN A 130 4.98 -12.36 -12.16
N ASP A 131 5.05 -11.67 -11.01
CA ASP A 131 4.03 -10.65 -10.67
C ASP A 131 4.52 -9.20 -10.90
N HIS A 132 4.77 -8.85 -12.16
CA HIS A 132 5.10 -7.48 -12.61
C HIS A 132 3.86 -6.60 -12.79
N GLY A 133 2.71 -7.01 -12.23
CA GLY A 133 1.47 -6.27 -12.33
C GLY A 133 1.56 -4.86 -11.71
N PRO A 134 0.73 -3.90 -12.19
CA PRO A 134 0.66 -2.55 -11.63
C PRO A 134 0.31 -2.53 -10.13
N ASP A 135 -0.39 -3.55 -9.64
CA ASP A 135 -0.70 -3.73 -8.23
C ASP A 135 0.54 -4.01 -7.38
N THR A 136 1.48 -4.82 -7.89
CA THR A 136 2.77 -5.09 -7.23
C THR A 136 3.62 -3.82 -7.16
N LEU A 137 3.64 -3.01 -8.22
CA LEU A 137 4.37 -1.74 -8.22
C LEU A 137 3.77 -0.74 -7.23
N THR A 138 2.45 -0.69 -7.13
CA THR A 138 1.75 0.16 -6.16
C THR A 138 2.06 -0.26 -4.71
N LYS A 139 2.10 -1.57 -4.43
CA LYS A 139 2.54 -2.10 -3.14
C LYS A 139 4.00 -1.74 -2.83
N LYS A 140 4.91 -1.92 -3.79
CA LYS A 140 6.33 -1.52 -3.66
C LYS A 140 6.48 -0.02 -3.38
N LEU A 141 5.69 0.84 -4.03
CA LEU A 141 5.69 2.26 -3.77
C LEU A 141 5.23 2.60 -2.35
N SER A 142 4.17 1.94 -1.87
CA SER A 142 3.70 2.07 -0.48
C SER A 142 4.79 1.63 0.51
N ASP A 143 5.45 0.52 0.22
CA ASP A 143 6.54 -0.03 1.00
C ASP A 143 7.75 0.91 1.10
N VAL A 144 8.13 1.55 -0.01
CA VAL A 144 9.17 2.60 -0.04
C VAL A 144 8.74 3.82 0.78
N CYS A 145 7.47 4.24 0.65
CA CYS A 145 6.94 5.36 1.42
C CYS A 145 6.95 5.07 2.93
N GLN A 146 6.63 3.84 3.34
CA GLN A 146 6.70 3.42 4.73
C GLN A 146 8.15 3.39 5.23
N LEU A 147 9.07 2.79 4.47
CA LEU A 147 10.49 2.78 4.83
C LEU A 147 11.03 4.18 5.07
N ARG A 148 10.63 5.17 4.25
CA ARG A 148 11.01 6.56 4.47
C ARG A 148 10.53 7.11 5.82
N ARG A 149 9.28 6.80 6.21
CA ARG A 149 8.74 7.18 7.53
C ARG A 149 9.52 6.52 8.66
N ASP A 150 9.83 5.23 8.53
CA ASP A 150 10.58 4.48 9.54
C ASP A 150 12.00 5.05 9.72
N ILE A 151 12.64 5.50 8.63
CA ILE A 151 13.94 6.19 8.67
C ILE A 151 13.83 7.53 9.41
N ASP A 152 12.79 8.31 9.17
CA ASP A 152 12.60 9.60 9.84
C ASP A 152 12.30 9.42 11.34
N GLU A 153 11.56 8.39 11.72
CA GLU A 153 11.37 8.00 13.12
C GLU A 153 12.69 7.55 13.77
N LEU A 154 13.48 6.72 13.08
CA LEU A 154 14.79 6.29 13.53
C LEU A 154 15.73 7.49 13.76
N ARG A 155 15.76 8.44 12.83
CA ARG A 155 16.54 9.69 12.96
C ARG A 155 16.12 10.48 14.19
N THR A 156 14.82 10.59 14.45
CA THR A 156 14.28 11.27 15.63
C THR A 156 14.75 10.55 16.89
N THR A 157 14.57 9.23 16.96
CA THR A 157 14.98 8.39 18.10
C THR A 157 16.49 8.51 18.40
N ILE A 158 17.33 8.43 17.37
CA ILE A 158 18.79 8.59 17.53
C ILE A 158 19.12 10.00 18.02
N SER A 159 18.44 11.03 17.50
CA SER A 159 18.67 12.41 17.91
C SER A 159 18.28 12.66 19.37
N ASP A 160 17.14 12.12 19.80
CA ASP A 160 16.68 12.22 21.19
C ASP A 160 17.64 11.53 22.14
N ARG A 161 18.12 10.33 21.78
CA ARG A 161 19.14 9.61 22.55
C ARG A 161 20.44 10.37 22.63
N TYR A 162 20.90 10.93 21.51
CA TYR A 162 22.12 11.74 21.51
C TYR A 162 21.98 12.99 22.39
N ALA A 163 20.83 13.67 22.34
CA ALA A 163 20.55 14.83 23.20
C ALA A 163 20.51 14.44 24.68
N GLN A 164 19.88 13.30 25.01
CA GLN A 164 19.86 12.76 26.36
C GLN A 164 21.26 12.42 26.85
N ASP A 165 22.06 11.68 26.07
CA ASP A 165 23.42 11.31 26.43
C ASP A 165 24.32 12.55 26.63
N MET A 166 24.17 13.57 25.80
CA MET A 166 24.89 14.84 25.97
C MET A 166 24.43 15.63 27.20
N GLY A 167 23.14 15.55 27.56
CA GLY A 167 22.59 16.15 28.77
C GLY A 167 23.01 15.42 30.06
N ASP A 168 22.97 14.09 30.05
CA ASP A 168 23.31 13.23 31.20
C ASP A 168 24.81 13.25 31.52
N ASN A 169 25.67 13.52 30.52
CA ASN A 169 27.11 13.71 30.71
C ASN A 169 27.52 15.13 31.17
N CYS A 170 26.57 16.06 31.33
CA CYS A 170 26.84 17.38 31.89
C CYS A 170 26.95 17.32 33.43
N ILE A 171 28.07 16.81 33.94
CA ILE A 171 28.47 17.09 35.32
C ILE A 171 28.97 18.53 35.33
N THR A 172 28.16 19.47 35.84
CA THR A 172 28.67 20.81 36.19
C THR A 172 29.77 20.64 37.23
N GLN A 173 31.01 20.97 36.86
CA GLN A 173 32.13 21.11 37.80
C GLN A 173 32.09 22.47 38.50
#